data_AF-A0A3C0DJG4-F1
#
_entry.id   AF-A0A3C0DJG4-F1
#
_cell.length_a   1.000
_cell.length_b   1.000
_cell.length_c   1.000
_cell.angle_alpha   90.00
_cell.angle_beta   90.00
_cell.angle_gamma   90.00
#
_symmetry.space_group_name_H-M   'P 1'
#
loop_
_entity.id
_entity.type
_entity.pdbx_description
1 polymer ?
#
loop_
_entity_poly.entity_id
_entity_poly.type
_entity_poly.pdbx_seq_one_letter_code
_entity_poly.pdbx_strand_id
1 'polypeptide(L)'
;MNREAAWALVEEQIANANLRKHVLAVEAVMRKLADHFGEDAEKWGLAGLLHDIDYDETAKDPERHSMIGADLLAELGVAADIVYAVRVHNETHGLP
;
A
#
# COMPACT_ATOMS: atom_id res chain seq x y z
N MET A 1 7.12 9.28 -5.49
CA MET A 1 7.67 7.95 -5.85
C MET A 1 7.05 7.48 -7.16
N ASN A 2 7.80 6.84 -8.05
CA ASN A 2 7.24 6.22 -9.27
C ASN A 2 6.97 4.72 -9.05
N ARG A 3 6.26 4.08 -9.98
CA ARG A 3 5.90 2.67 -9.88
C ARG A 3 7.11 1.73 -9.79
N GLU A 4 8.20 1.99 -10.52
CA GLU A 4 9.39 1.12 -10.44
C GLU A 4 10.04 1.17 -9.05
N ALA A 5 10.17 2.36 -8.46
CA ALA A 5 10.70 2.49 -7.10
C ALA A 5 9.78 1.85 -6.05
N ALA A 6 8.46 1.99 -6.23
CA ALA A 6 7.48 1.33 -5.36
C ALA A 6 7.58 -0.20 -5.44
N TRP A 7 7.77 -0.76 -6.63
CA TRP A 7 7.96 -2.20 -6.80
C TRP A 7 9.26 -2.70 -6.18
N ALA A 8 10.36 -1.96 -6.34
CA ALA A 8 11.62 -2.30 -5.69
C ALA A 8 11.48 -2.34 -4.16
N LEU A 9 10.74 -1.40 -3.58
CA LEU A 9 10.44 -1.39 -2.15
C LEU A 9 9.58 -2.60 -1.73
N VAL A 10 8.57 -2.96 -2.52
CA VAL A 10 7.78 -4.18 -2.28
C VAL A 10 8.66 -5.43 -2.29
N GLU A 11 9.60 -5.54 -3.23
CA GLU A 11 10.51 -6.68 -3.29
C GLU A 11 11.50 -6.73 -2.12
N GLU A 12 11.82 -5.58 -1.53
CA GLU A 12 12.66 -5.46 -0.34
C GLU A 12 11.91 -5.84 0.94
N GLN A 13 10.68 -5.35 1.12
CA GLN A 13 9.93 -5.49 2.37
C GLN A 13 9.14 -6.81 2.45
N ILE A 14 8.62 -7.29 1.33
CA ILE A 14 7.75 -8.48 1.29
C ILE A 14 8.56 -9.66 0.76
N ALA A 15 8.95 -10.60 1.59
CA ALA A 15 9.60 -11.85 1.17
C ALA A 15 8.59 -12.87 0.59
N ASN A 16 7.34 -12.81 1.05
CA ASN A 16 6.31 -13.77 0.64
C ASN A 16 5.83 -13.55 -0.81
N ALA A 17 6.12 -14.49 -1.70
CA ALA A 17 5.74 -14.43 -3.11
C ALA A 17 4.22 -14.38 -3.35
N ASN A 18 3.39 -14.96 -2.48
CA ASN A 18 1.94 -14.86 -2.61
C ASN A 18 1.43 -13.47 -2.22
N LEU A 19 2.05 -12.85 -1.22
CA LEU A 19 1.71 -11.48 -0.82
C LEU A 19 2.14 -10.47 -1.90
N ARG A 20 3.29 -10.68 -2.56
CA ARG A 20 3.68 -9.91 -3.74
C ARG A 20 2.64 -9.99 -4.87
N LYS A 21 2.08 -11.18 -5.13
CA LYS A 21 1.00 -11.35 -6.12
C LYS A 21 -0.29 -10.65 -5.70
N HIS A 22 -0.60 -10.66 -4.40
CA HIS A 22 -1.75 -9.97 -3.84
C HIS A 22 -1.66 -8.46 -4.07
N VAL A 23 -0.56 -7.81 -3.67
CA VAL A 23 -0.41 -6.36 -3.87
C VAL A 23 -0.41 -5.96 -5.36
N LEU A 24 0.14 -6.79 -6.25
CA LEU A 24 0.03 -6.60 -7.71
C LEU A 24 -1.42 -6.72 -8.21
N ALA A 25 -2.21 -7.65 -7.67
CA ALA A 25 -3.61 -7.78 -8.02
C ALA A 25 -4.42 -6.58 -7.52
N VAL A 26 -4.15 -6.11 -6.30
CA VAL A 26 -4.80 -4.91 -5.73
C VAL A 26 -4.41 -3.66 -6.52
N GLU A 27 -3.15 -3.49 -6.91
CA GLU A 27 -2.73 -2.42 -7.84
C GLU A 27 -3.60 -2.41 -9.10
N ALA A 28 -3.75 -3.56 -9.78
CA ALA A 28 -4.53 -3.66 -11.01
C ALA A 28 -6.01 -3.30 -10.79
N VAL A 29 -6.59 -3.77 -9.67
CA VAL A 29 -7.97 -3.42 -9.27
C VAL A 29 -8.11 -1.92 -9.03
N MET A 30 -7.20 -1.33 -8.25
CA MET A 30 -7.23 0.09 -7.90
C MET A 30 -7.10 1.00 -9.13
N ARG A 31 -6.22 0.65 -10.08
CA ARG A 31 -6.14 1.35 -11.36
C ARG A 31 -7.48 1.30 -12.13
N LYS A 32 -8.13 0.13 -12.14
CA LYS A 32 -9.42 -0.03 -12.83
C LYS A 32 -10.56 0.72 -12.13
N LEU A 33 -10.54 0.79 -10.81
CA LEU A 33 -11.49 1.58 -10.03
C LEU A 33 -11.27 3.08 -10.26
N ALA A 34 -10.01 3.53 -10.33
CA ALA A 34 -9.70 4.93 -10.65
C ALA A 34 -10.31 5.34 -12.00
N ASP A 35 -10.15 4.51 -13.04
CA ASP A 35 -10.79 4.75 -14.34
C ASP A 35 -12.32 4.84 -14.23
N HIS A 36 -12.93 3.97 -13.41
CA HIS A 36 -14.38 3.93 -13.21
C HIS A 36 -14.90 5.21 -12.53
N PHE A 37 -14.15 5.72 -11.55
CA PHE A 37 -14.51 6.92 -10.79
C PHE A 37 -13.99 8.23 -11.41
N GLY A 38 -13.18 8.16 -12.48
CA GLY A 38 -12.58 9.35 -13.11
C GLY A 38 -11.43 9.95 -12.29
N GLU A 39 -10.72 9.12 -11.53
CA GLU A 39 -9.65 9.49 -10.61
C GLU A 39 -8.25 9.18 -11.21
N ASP A 40 -7.20 9.57 -10.49
CA ASP A 40 -5.81 9.33 -10.90
C ASP A 40 -5.40 7.85 -10.73
N ALA A 41 -5.29 7.14 -11.86
CA ALA A 41 -4.92 5.74 -11.90
C ALA A 41 -3.51 5.45 -11.37
N GLU A 42 -2.53 6.35 -11.52
CA GLU A 42 -1.18 6.12 -10.98
C GLU A 42 -1.18 6.22 -9.46
N LYS A 43 -1.88 7.21 -8.93
CA LYS A 43 -2.03 7.39 -7.48
C LYS A 43 -2.75 6.21 -6.83
N TRP A 44 -3.88 5.78 -7.41
CA TRP A 44 -4.65 4.64 -6.91
C TRP A 44 -3.87 3.34 -7.03
N GLY A 45 -3.18 3.14 -8.16
CA GLY A 45 -2.30 1.99 -8.37
C GLY A 45 -1.20 1.91 -7.31
N LEU A 46 -0.52 3.04 -7.01
CA LEU A 46 0.50 3.10 -5.96
C LEU A 46 -0.07 2.79 -4.57
N ALA A 47 -1.25 3.31 -4.22
CA ALA A 47 -1.90 2.97 -2.95
C ALA A 47 -2.20 1.47 -2.85
N GLY A 48 -2.72 0.86 -3.92
CA GLY A 48 -2.95 -0.59 -3.96
C GLY A 48 -1.67 -1.43 -3.89
N LEU A 49 -0.60 -0.98 -4.56
CA LEU A 49 0.68 -1.68 -4.59
C LEU A 49 1.39 -1.69 -3.22
N LEU A 50 1.20 -0.63 -2.43
CA LEU A 50 1.94 -0.39 -1.19
C LEU A 50 1.13 -0.66 0.08
N HIS A 51 -0.16 -1.00 -0.01
CA HIS A 51 -1.02 -1.10 1.19
C HIS A 51 -0.53 -2.09 2.24
N ASP A 52 -0.04 -3.25 1.82
CA ASP A 52 0.44 -4.33 2.69
C ASP A 52 1.97 -4.35 2.85
N ILE A 53 2.65 -3.21 2.64
CA ILE A 53 4.12 -3.15 2.62
C ILE A 53 4.76 -3.60 3.95
N ASP A 54 4.04 -3.52 5.06
CA ASP A 54 4.50 -3.91 6.40
C ASP A 54 4.01 -5.29 6.86
N TYR A 55 3.26 -6.02 6.02
CA TYR A 55 2.55 -7.21 6.47
C TYR A 55 3.50 -8.34 6.91
N ASP A 56 4.65 -8.52 6.25
CA ASP A 56 5.63 -9.55 6.65
C ASP A 56 6.19 -9.30 8.07
N GLU A 57 6.33 -8.04 8.51
CA GLU A 57 6.71 -7.70 9.89
C GLU A 57 5.52 -7.83 10.86
N THR A 58 4.32 -7.45 10.41
CA THR A 58 3.15 -7.28 11.27
C THR A 58 2.19 -8.48 11.27
N ALA A 59 2.49 -9.56 10.56
CA ALA A 59 1.62 -10.74 10.46
C ALA A 59 1.22 -11.37 11.81
N LYS A 60 2.01 -11.15 12.87
CA LYS A 60 1.72 -11.62 14.24
C LYS A 60 1.16 -10.55 15.16
N ASP A 61 1.06 -9.32 14.68
CA ASP A 61 0.60 -8.14 15.42
C ASP A 61 -0.28 -7.25 14.51
N PRO A 62 -1.54 -7.67 14.25
CA PRO A 62 -2.44 -6.97 13.33
C PRO A 62 -2.79 -5.54 13.76
N GLU A 63 -2.60 -5.19 15.04
CA GLU A 63 -2.80 -3.83 15.54
C GLU A 63 -1.66 -2.88 15.12
N ARG A 64 -0.55 -3.38 14.58
CA ARG A 64 0.52 -2.55 14.01
C ARG A 64 0.45 -2.45 12.50
N HIS A 65 -0.19 -3.41 11.85
CA HIS A 65 -0.37 -3.43 10.41
C HIS A 65 -1.09 -2.18 9.92
N SER A 66 -0.66 -1.67 8.77
CA SER A 66 -1.01 -0.38 8.15
C SER A 66 -0.30 0.83 8.73
N MET A 67 -0.02 0.84 10.04
CA MET A 67 0.62 1.99 10.71
C MET A 67 2.10 2.07 10.38
N ILE A 68 2.82 0.94 10.48
CA ILE A 68 4.25 0.88 10.15
C ILE A 68 4.46 1.18 8.67
N GLY A 69 3.64 0.57 7.81
CA GLY A 69 3.69 0.80 6.37
C GLY A 69 3.49 2.27 6.04
N ALA A 70 2.47 2.90 6.63
CA ALA A 70 2.24 4.33 6.43
C ALA A 70 3.38 5.22 6.95
N ASP A 71 3.96 4.90 8.12
CA ASP A 71 5.12 5.64 8.68
C ASP A 71 6.33 5.55 7.74
N LEU A 72 6.67 4.33 7.27
CA LEU A 72 7.75 4.11 6.30
C LEU A 72 7.54 4.91 5.02
N LEU A 73 6.32 4.90 4.46
CA LEU A 73 6.02 5.62 3.22
C LEU A 73 6.07 7.15 3.41
N ALA A 74 5.69 7.66 4.59
CA ALA A 74 5.85 9.07 4.93
C ALA A 74 7.32 9.48 4.98
N GLU A 75 8.18 8.67 5.61
CA GLU A 75 9.63 8.92 5.68
C GLU A 75 10.29 8.93 4.29
N LEU A 76 9.80 8.09 3.38
CA LEU A 76 10.24 8.04 1.98
C LEU A 76 9.66 9.16 1.10
N GLY A 77 8.86 10.06 1.66
CA GLY A 77 8.28 11.20 0.95
C GLY A 77 7.21 10.81 -0.08
N VAL A 78 6.47 9.72 0.17
CA VAL A 78 5.29 9.37 -0.63
C VAL A 78 4.17 10.39 -0.39
N ALA A 79 3.33 10.62 -1.39
CA ALA A 79 2.24 11.59 -1.31
C ALA A 79 1.34 11.30 -0.10
N ALA A 80 0.98 12.35 0.66
CA ALA A 80 0.31 12.23 1.95
C ALA A 80 -1.05 11.51 1.89
N ASP A 81 -1.74 11.61 0.76
CA ASP A 81 -3.01 10.94 0.52
C ASP A 81 -2.86 9.43 0.27
N ILE A 82 -1.80 9.00 -0.41
CA ILE A 82 -1.42 7.58 -0.52
C ILE A 82 -1.05 7.05 0.86
N VAL A 83 -0.20 7.77 1.60
CA VAL A 83 0.17 7.41 2.97
C VAL A 83 -1.06 7.26 3.85
N TYR A 84 -2.00 8.20 3.75
CA TYR A 84 -3.25 8.13 4.50
C TYR A 84 -4.10 6.93 4.10
N ALA A 85 -4.26 6.67 2.81
CA ALA A 85 -5.00 5.50 2.30
C ALA A 85 -4.39 4.18 2.83
N VAL A 86 -3.06 4.07 2.84
CA VAL A 86 -2.37 2.94 3.48
C VAL A 86 -2.65 2.92 4.97
N ARG A 87 -2.60 4.04 5.69
CA ARG A 87 -2.85 4.03 7.14
C ARG A 87 -4.24 3.51 7.53
N VAL A 88 -5.27 3.92 6.80
CA VAL A 88 -6.68 3.67 7.18
C VAL A 88 -7.26 2.37 6.61
N HIS A 89 -6.53 1.64 5.75
CA HIS A 89 -7.08 0.43 5.12
C HIS A 89 -7.36 -0.70 6.12
N ASN A 90 -6.67 -0.70 7.28
CA ASN A 90 -6.93 -1.62 8.37
C ASN A 90 -7.99 -1.03 9.30
N GLU A 91 -9.21 -1.59 9.22
CA GLU A 91 -10.38 -1.12 9.97
C GLU A 91 -10.19 -1.15 11.50
N THR A 92 -9.25 -1.96 12.00
CA THR A 92 -8.96 -2.12 13.44
C THR A 92 -8.64 -0.79 14.13
N HIS A 93 -8.08 0.18 13.39
CA HIS A 93 -7.70 1.49 13.93
C HIS A 93 -8.86 2.46 14.10
N GLY A 94 -10.02 2.21 13.46
CA GLY A 94 -11.17 3.11 13.51
C GLY A 94 -10.89 4.53 12.98
N LEU A 95 -9.94 4.66 12.05
CA LEU A 95 -9.58 5.93 11.42
C LEU A 95 -10.59 6.29 10.32
N PRO A 96 -10.91 7.58 10.12
CA PRO A 96 -11.96 8.03 9.21
C PRO A 96 -11.60 7.96 7.73
#